data_AF-A0A5C7SAV3-F1
#
_entry.id   AF-A0A5C7SAV3-F1
#
_cell.length_a   1.000
_cell.length_b   1.000
_cell.length_c   1.000
_cell.angle_alpha   90.00
_cell.angle_beta   90.00
_cell.angle_gamma   90.00
#
_symmetry.space_group_name_H-M   'P 1'
#
loop_
_entity.id
_entity.type
_entity.pdbx_description
1 polymer ?
#
loop_
_entity_poly.entity_id
_entity_poly.type
_entity_poly.pdbx_seq_one_letter_code
_entity_poly.pdbx_strand_id
1 'polypeptide(L)'
;VFDTVEYAKWKSFRESEDARYVGLALPRFLGRLPYNPLDGLPTEGFNFVEEVDGSNHDKYLWCNAAFALAARLTDAFDNYGWCAAIRGVEGGGLVEDLPTHTFRTDDGEIALKCPTEVSITDRREKELSDLGFIPLVHCKNTDYAAFFGAQSAQRPRKYDSDAANANAALSAQLQYMFAVSRIAHYMKAMMRDKIGSFASPTGIQAYLQRWIDKFVTTDDSASQETKAEFPLREASIEVSEVPGRPGVYRAVSFIRPHFQLDELSVSLRLVAELPSGKN
;
A
#
# COMPACT_ATOMS: atom_id res chain seq x y z
N VAL A 1 5.64 17.30 15.24
CA VAL A 1 7.08 16.96 15.08
C VAL A 1 7.64 17.59 13.81
N PHE A 2 7.07 17.31 12.64
CA PHE A 2 7.59 17.79 11.35
C PHE A 2 7.39 19.30 11.05
N ASP A 3 6.79 20.06 11.95
CA ASP A 3 6.55 21.49 11.76
C ASP A 3 7.80 22.34 12.00
N THR A 4 8.81 21.82 12.70
CA THR A 4 10.04 22.56 13.00
C THR A 4 10.85 22.89 11.74
N VAL A 5 11.80 23.82 11.88
CA VAL A 5 12.66 24.27 10.77
C VAL A 5 13.63 23.19 10.32
N GLU A 6 14.02 22.28 11.23
CA GLU A 6 14.91 21.15 10.94
C GLU A 6 14.38 20.25 9.81
N TYR A 7 13.06 20.12 9.70
CA TYR A 7 12.40 19.34 8.66
C TYR A 7 12.04 20.14 7.40
N ALA A 8 12.62 21.33 7.18
CA ALA A 8 12.33 22.14 5.99
C ALA A 8 12.52 21.37 4.68
N LYS A 9 13.62 20.60 4.55
CA LYS A 9 13.88 19.77 3.36
C LYS A 9 12.89 18.60 3.21
N TRP A 10 12.50 17.98 4.32
CA TRP A 10 11.48 16.94 4.33
C TRP A 10 10.13 17.48 3.86
N LYS A 11 9.71 18.65 4.35
CA LYS A 11 8.48 19.33 3.90
C LYS A 11 8.51 19.62 2.40
N SER A 12 9.60 20.21 1.89
CA SER A 12 9.76 20.47 0.45
C SER A 12 9.74 19.19 -0.39
N PHE A 13 10.34 18.10 0.11
CA PHE A 13 10.28 16.81 -0.57
C PHE A 13 8.84 16.30 -0.68
N ARG A 14 8.08 16.30 0.43
CA ARG A 14 6.69 15.82 0.45
C ARG A 14 5.73 16.66 -0.43
N GLU A 15 6.05 17.93 -0.68
CA GLU A 15 5.29 18.81 -1.57
C GLU A 15 5.58 18.59 -3.07
N SER A 16 6.63 17.82 -3.39
CA SER A 16 6.98 17.43 -4.75
C SER A 16 5.97 16.44 -5.33
N GLU A 17 5.72 16.56 -6.63
CA GLU A 17 4.91 15.58 -7.38
C GLU A 17 5.59 14.21 -7.44
N ASP A 18 6.91 14.15 -7.39
CA ASP A 18 7.67 12.90 -7.50
C ASP A 18 7.62 12.07 -6.21
N ALA A 19 7.30 12.70 -5.08
CA ALA A 19 7.22 12.01 -3.77
C ALA A 19 6.10 10.95 -3.74
N ARG A 20 5.15 11.00 -4.67
CA ARG A 20 4.06 10.01 -4.78
C ARG A 20 4.51 8.62 -5.18
N TYR A 21 5.73 8.50 -5.71
CA TYR A 21 6.37 7.23 -6.07
C TYR A 21 7.28 6.69 -4.97
N VAL A 22 7.34 7.34 -3.80
CA VAL A 22 8.20 6.94 -2.69
C VAL A 22 7.34 6.48 -1.52
N GLY A 23 7.54 5.24 -1.07
CA GLY A 23 6.95 4.69 0.14
C GLY A 23 8.01 4.46 1.21
N LEU A 24 7.70 4.80 2.47
CA LEU A 24 8.60 4.60 3.61
C LEU A 24 7.96 3.67 4.63
N ALA A 25 8.37 2.40 4.63
CA ALA A 25 7.86 1.39 5.55
C ALA A 25 8.58 1.42 6.90
N LEU A 26 7.82 1.33 7.99
CA LEU A 26 8.33 1.30 9.35
C LEU A 26 7.34 0.57 10.28
N PRO A 27 7.74 0.11 11.46
CA PRO A 27 9.11 -0.04 11.94
C PRO A 27 9.77 -1.27 11.30
N ARG A 28 11.00 -1.60 11.68
CA ARG A 28 11.62 -2.88 11.29
C ARG A 28 10.87 -4.07 11.91
N PHE A 29 11.08 -5.25 11.36
CA PHE A 29 10.53 -6.51 11.88
C PHE A 29 11.63 -7.51 12.19
N LEU A 30 11.36 -8.49 13.04
CA LEU A 30 12.35 -9.47 13.48
C LEU A 30 12.69 -10.42 12.31
N GLY A 31 13.96 -10.51 11.96
CA GLY A 31 14.43 -11.31 10.82
C GLY A 31 14.63 -12.78 11.12
N ARG A 32 14.97 -13.11 12.37
CA ARG A 32 15.11 -14.49 12.85
C ARG A 32 14.84 -14.56 14.35
N LEU A 33 14.53 -15.76 14.82
CA LEU A 33 14.58 -16.04 16.24
C LEU A 33 16.05 -16.00 16.75
N PRO A 34 16.26 -15.57 17.99
CA PRO A 34 17.57 -15.70 18.63
C PRO A 34 18.03 -17.15 18.70
N TYR A 35 19.35 -17.36 18.72
CA TYR A 35 19.90 -18.71 18.88
C TYR A 35 19.76 -19.17 20.33
N ASN A 36 19.01 -20.25 20.54
CA ASN A 36 18.87 -20.88 21.85
C ASN A 36 18.41 -22.35 21.62
N PRO A 37 19.09 -23.36 22.17
CA PRO A 37 18.72 -24.76 21.95
C PRO A 37 17.39 -25.17 22.58
N LEU A 38 16.90 -24.42 23.58
CA LEU A 38 15.64 -24.72 24.28
C LEU A 38 14.47 -23.93 23.68
N ASP A 39 14.64 -22.61 23.57
CA ASP A 39 13.54 -21.67 23.33
C ASP A 39 13.70 -20.86 22.02
N GLY A 40 14.66 -21.22 21.15
CA GLY A 40 14.98 -20.46 19.94
C GLY A 40 15.49 -21.32 18.78
N LEU A 41 16.28 -20.72 17.90
CA LEU A 41 16.91 -21.45 16.79
C LEU A 41 18.12 -22.24 17.31
N PRO A 42 18.20 -23.57 17.12
CA PRO A 42 19.38 -24.33 17.48
C PRO A 42 20.52 -24.10 16.48
N THR A 43 21.76 -24.11 16.97
CA THR A 43 22.97 -24.11 16.14
C THR A 43 23.44 -25.53 15.83
N GLU A 44 23.98 -25.73 14.62
CA GLU A 44 24.59 -27.01 14.26
C GLU A 44 26.03 -27.11 14.80
N GLY A 45 26.38 -28.25 15.40
CA GLY A 45 27.76 -28.59 15.78
C GLY A 45 28.24 -28.09 17.14
N PHE A 46 27.59 -27.11 17.76
CA PHE A 46 27.88 -26.69 19.13
C PHE A 46 26.66 -26.07 19.81
N ASN A 47 26.66 -26.06 21.14
CA ASN A 47 25.61 -25.44 21.93
C ASN A 47 25.89 -23.93 22.09
N PHE A 48 25.12 -23.10 21.39
CA PHE A 48 25.21 -21.65 21.47
C PHE A 48 23.92 -21.05 22.03
N VAL A 49 24.06 -20.14 22.98
CA VAL A 49 22.96 -19.35 23.53
C VAL A 49 23.29 -17.88 23.28
N GLU A 50 22.48 -17.24 22.45
CA GLU A 50 22.57 -15.82 22.16
C GLU A 50 22.10 -15.00 23.37
N GLU A 51 22.88 -14.00 23.78
CA GLU A 51 22.61 -13.22 24.99
C GLU A 51 21.49 -12.18 24.80
N VAL A 52 20.26 -12.63 24.59
CA VAL A 52 19.05 -11.79 24.50
C VAL A 52 18.11 -12.04 25.67
N ASP A 53 17.62 -10.97 26.28
CA ASP A 53 16.74 -11.00 27.46
C ASP A 53 15.39 -10.32 27.20
N GLY A 54 15.10 -9.95 25.95
CA GLY A 54 13.89 -9.21 25.58
C GLY A 54 13.94 -7.71 25.88
N SER A 55 14.84 -7.24 26.74
CA SER A 55 14.91 -5.84 27.18
C SER A 55 15.66 -4.95 26.19
N ASN A 56 16.79 -5.41 25.65
CA ASN A 56 17.61 -4.65 24.71
C ASN A 56 17.24 -5.00 23.25
N HIS A 57 16.66 -4.04 22.54
CA HIS A 57 16.22 -4.21 21.16
C HIS A 57 17.41 -4.36 20.20
N ASP A 58 18.56 -3.74 20.46
CA ASP A 58 19.71 -3.72 19.55
C ASP A 58 20.41 -5.08 19.43
N LYS A 59 20.10 -6.01 20.34
CA LYS A 59 20.61 -7.39 20.30
C LYS A 59 19.83 -8.31 19.35
N TYR A 60 18.67 -7.88 18.85
CA TYR A 60 17.86 -8.64 17.91
C TYR A 60 18.25 -8.32 16.46
N LEU A 61 18.12 -9.32 15.57
CA LEU A 61 18.33 -9.11 14.15
C LEU A 61 17.08 -8.48 13.51
N TRP A 62 17.10 -7.16 13.32
CA TRP A 62 16.01 -6.42 12.69
C TRP A 62 16.16 -6.32 11.17
N CYS A 63 15.11 -6.69 10.45
CA CYS A 63 14.96 -6.57 9.01
C CYS A 63 14.13 -5.35 8.63
N ASN A 64 14.48 -4.72 7.50
CA ASN A 64 13.76 -3.56 6.99
C ASN A 64 12.36 -3.95 6.50
N ALA A 65 11.30 -3.31 7.01
CA ALA A 65 9.91 -3.56 6.61
C ALA A 65 9.61 -3.31 5.12
N ALA A 66 10.49 -2.61 4.40
CA ALA A 66 10.41 -2.52 2.94
C ALA A 66 10.43 -3.91 2.28
N PHE A 67 11.15 -4.89 2.84
CA PHE A 67 11.14 -6.27 2.32
C PHE A 67 9.80 -6.98 2.57
N ALA A 68 9.18 -6.76 3.73
CA ALA A 68 7.84 -7.29 4.01
C ALA A 68 6.80 -6.69 3.05
N LEU A 69 6.86 -5.37 2.83
CA LEU A 69 5.99 -4.70 1.86
C LEU A 69 6.23 -5.22 0.43
N ALA A 70 7.49 -5.38 0.03
CA ALA A 70 7.85 -5.93 -1.28
C ALA A 70 7.32 -7.36 -1.47
N ALA A 71 7.38 -8.21 -0.43
CA ALA A 71 6.79 -9.54 -0.47
C ALA A 71 5.27 -9.49 -0.70
N ARG A 72 4.55 -8.54 -0.09
CA ARG A 72 3.12 -8.33 -0.38
C ARG A 72 2.87 -7.84 -1.81
N LEU A 73 3.74 -6.98 -2.36
CA LEU A 73 3.65 -6.57 -3.78
C LEU A 73 3.82 -7.77 -4.73
N THR A 74 4.78 -8.65 -4.44
CA THR A 74 5.03 -9.86 -5.23
C THR A 74 3.87 -10.83 -5.15
N ASP A 75 3.34 -11.08 -3.96
CA ASP A 75 2.19 -11.95 -3.74
C ASP A 75 0.94 -11.44 -4.48
N ALA A 76 0.63 -10.14 -4.36
CA ALA A 76 -0.47 -9.53 -5.09
C ALA A 76 -0.30 -9.63 -6.61
N PHE A 77 0.93 -9.45 -7.10
CA PHE A 77 1.23 -9.61 -8.52
C PHE A 77 1.05 -11.05 -9.00
N ASP A 78 1.51 -12.03 -8.23
CA ASP A 78 1.44 -13.45 -8.60
C ASP A 78 -0.01 -13.94 -8.63
N ASN A 79 -0.79 -13.58 -7.60
CA ASN A 79 -2.18 -14.00 -7.45
C ASN A 79 -3.13 -13.30 -8.45
N TYR A 80 -2.97 -11.98 -8.65
CA TYR A 80 -3.96 -11.18 -9.38
C TYR A 80 -3.44 -10.52 -10.65
N GLY A 81 -2.13 -10.57 -10.91
CA GLY A 81 -1.52 -9.80 -11.98
C GLY A 81 -1.55 -8.29 -11.74
N TRP A 82 -1.81 -7.82 -10.51
CA TRP A 82 -1.83 -6.40 -10.14
C TRP A 82 -1.40 -6.20 -8.68
N CYS A 83 -0.68 -5.13 -8.39
CA CYS A 83 -0.28 -4.78 -7.02
C CYS A 83 -1.36 -3.92 -6.32
N ALA A 84 -2.63 -4.29 -6.43
CA ALA A 84 -3.75 -3.56 -5.83
C ALA A 84 -4.10 -4.05 -4.42
N ALA A 85 -3.93 -5.36 -4.16
CA ALA A 85 -4.24 -6.02 -2.90
C ALA A 85 -3.00 -6.11 -2.00
N ILE A 86 -2.58 -4.98 -1.42
CA ILE A 86 -1.30 -4.86 -0.67
C ILE A 86 -1.48 -4.21 0.71
N ARG A 87 -2.73 -3.96 1.12
CA ARG A 87 -3.07 -3.27 2.37
C ARG A 87 -4.32 -3.87 3.00
N GLY A 88 -4.46 -3.70 4.31
CA GLY A 88 -5.55 -4.29 5.11
C GLY A 88 -5.29 -5.76 5.45
N VAL A 89 -5.86 -6.21 6.56
CA VAL A 89 -5.72 -7.60 7.04
C VAL A 89 -6.28 -8.58 6.01
N GLU A 90 -7.52 -8.35 5.56
CA GLU A 90 -8.16 -9.16 4.52
C GLU A 90 -7.77 -8.70 3.11
N GLY A 91 -7.20 -7.49 2.98
CA GLY A 91 -6.89 -6.81 1.72
C GLY A 91 -5.53 -7.14 1.07
N GLY A 92 -4.82 -8.15 1.59
CA GLY A 92 -3.49 -8.57 1.10
C GLY A 92 -2.30 -7.85 1.76
N GLY A 93 -2.54 -7.07 2.81
CA GLY A 93 -1.49 -6.39 3.60
C GLY A 93 -0.95 -7.19 4.79
N LEU A 94 -1.51 -8.37 5.07
CA LEU A 94 -1.13 -9.23 6.19
C LEU A 94 0.25 -9.86 5.95
N VAL A 95 1.15 -9.78 6.91
CA VAL A 95 2.47 -10.41 6.94
C VAL A 95 2.44 -11.48 8.02
N GLU A 96 2.51 -12.74 7.61
CA GLU A 96 2.37 -13.91 8.47
C GLU A 96 3.72 -14.52 8.83
N ASP A 97 3.72 -15.43 9.80
CA ASP A 97 4.89 -16.23 10.22
C ASP A 97 6.10 -15.37 10.63
N LEU A 98 5.84 -14.29 11.39
CA LEU A 98 6.92 -13.50 11.95
C LEU A 98 7.58 -14.26 13.13
N PRO A 99 8.91 -14.18 13.27
CA PRO A 99 9.61 -14.75 14.42
C PRO A 99 9.05 -14.24 15.75
N THR A 100 8.63 -15.17 16.61
CA THR A 100 8.03 -14.90 17.93
C THR A 100 8.93 -15.41 19.06
N HIS A 101 9.77 -14.51 19.61
CA HIS A 101 10.61 -14.86 20.76
C HIS A 101 9.87 -14.62 22.08
N THR A 102 9.74 -15.66 22.91
CA THR A 102 9.18 -15.55 24.26
C THR A 102 10.30 -15.52 25.29
N PHE A 103 10.12 -14.74 26.35
CA PHE A 103 11.09 -14.63 27.43
C PHE A 103 10.38 -14.49 28.78
N ARG A 104 11.07 -14.83 29.87
CA ARG A 104 10.54 -14.65 31.22
C ARG A 104 10.85 -13.24 31.71
N THR A 105 9.84 -12.56 32.23
CA THR A 105 9.99 -11.26 32.89
C THR A 105 10.51 -11.43 34.32
N ASP A 106 10.93 -10.33 34.95
CA ASP A 106 11.38 -10.32 36.35
C ASP A 106 10.28 -10.79 37.32
N ASP A 107 9.01 -10.60 36.94
CA ASP A 107 7.83 -11.06 37.69
C ASP A 107 7.51 -12.56 37.47
N GLY A 108 8.29 -13.25 36.62
CA GLY A 108 8.14 -14.67 36.31
C GLY A 108 7.09 -14.99 35.23
N GLU A 109 6.47 -13.97 34.63
CA GLU A 109 5.51 -14.14 33.54
C GLU A 109 6.24 -14.40 32.21
N ILE A 110 5.61 -15.17 31.32
CA ILE A 110 6.12 -15.36 29.95
C ILE A 110 5.58 -14.23 29.09
N ALA A 111 6.46 -13.36 28.61
CA ALA A 111 6.15 -12.28 27.71
C ALA A 111 6.60 -12.62 26.28
N LEU A 112 5.80 -12.19 25.30
CA LEU A 112 6.15 -12.25 23.88
C LEU A 112 6.90 -10.96 23.50
N LYS A 113 8.08 -11.10 22.91
CA LYS A 113 8.76 -9.98 22.26
C LYS A 113 7.95 -9.59 21.02
N CYS A 114 7.62 -8.31 20.90
CA CYS A 114 6.93 -7.79 19.72
C CYS A 114 7.77 -8.10 18.47
N PRO A 115 7.21 -8.78 17.45
CA PRO A 115 7.91 -9.07 16.19
C PRO A 115 8.22 -7.81 15.38
N THR A 116 7.55 -6.69 15.65
CA THR A 116 7.93 -5.35 15.18
C THR A 116 8.65 -4.60 16.31
N GLU A 117 9.52 -3.64 15.99
CA GLU A 117 10.31 -2.95 17.02
C GLU A 117 9.47 -2.27 18.11
N VAL A 118 8.28 -1.83 17.72
CA VAL A 118 7.30 -1.19 18.58
C VAL A 118 5.91 -1.64 18.17
N SER A 119 5.03 -1.79 19.16
CA SER A 119 3.61 -1.96 18.91
C SER A 119 2.99 -0.60 18.60
N ILE A 120 2.33 -0.49 17.44
CA ILE A 120 1.67 0.73 16.97
C ILE A 120 0.18 0.60 17.26
N THR A 121 -0.39 1.59 17.94
CA THR A 121 -1.85 1.67 18.14
C THR A 121 -2.53 2.28 16.92
N ASP A 122 -3.81 2.02 16.72
CA ASP A 122 -4.59 2.52 15.57
C ASP A 122 -4.46 4.04 15.39
N ARG A 123 -4.49 4.80 16.49
CA ARG A 123 -4.27 6.25 16.45
C ARG A 123 -2.89 6.61 15.91
N ARG A 124 -1.84 5.90 16.33
CA ARG A 124 -0.46 6.15 15.88
C ARG A 124 -0.26 5.70 14.44
N GLU A 125 -0.90 4.61 14.02
CA GLU A 125 -0.94 4.18 12.62
C GLU A 125 -1.48 5.32 11.75
N LYS A 126 -2.66 5.87 12.10
CA LYS A 126 -3.26 6.96 11.34
C LYS A 126 -2.38 8.21 11.30
N GLU A 127 -1.81 8.59 12.44
CA GLU A 127 -0.88 9.73 12.53
C GLU A 127 0.35 9.53 11.63
N LEU A 128 0.91 8.31 11.54
CA LEU A 128 2.04 7.99 10.68
C LEU A 128 1.64 7.95 9.20
N SER A 129 0.49 7.37 8.87
CA SER A 129 -0.07 7.32 7.53
C SER A 129 -0.34 8.73 6.98
N ASP A 130 -0.89 9.65 7.78
CA ASP A 130 -1.07 11.07 7.41
C ASP A 130 0.27 11.80 7.17
N LEU A 131 1.34 11.29 7.80
CA LEU A 131 2.70 11.78 7.64
C LEU A 131 3.43 11.14 6.45
N GLY A 132 2.77 10.27 5.69
CA GLY A 132 3.30 9.65 4.47
C GLY A 132 4.23 8.45 4.74
N PHE A 133 4.04 7.79 5.88
CA PHE A 133 4.70 6.53 6.21
C PHE A 133 3.76 5.35 5.98
N ILE A 134 4.33 4.15 5.92
CA ILE A 134 3.62 2.88 5.72
C ILE A 134 3.87 2.03 6.98
N PRO A 135 2.99 2.09 7.99
CA PRO A 135 3.19 1.39 9.25
C PRO A 135 2.93 -0.12 9.11
N LEU A 136 3.88 -0.95 9.52
CA LEU A 136 3.70 -2.37 9.78
C LEU A 136 3.22 -2.53 11.22
N VAL A 137 1.94 -2.83 11.38
CA VAL A 137 1.30 -2.90 12.71
C VAL A 137 1.24 -4.36 13.16
N HIS A 138 1.96 -4.70 14.22
CA HIS A 138 1.87 -6.01 14.85
C HIS A 138 0.51 -6.23 15.50
N CYS A 139 -0.09 -7.38 15.21
CA CYS A 139 -1.35 -7.79 15.82
C CYS A 139 -1.06 -8.42 17.19
N LYS A 140 -1.64 -7.83 18.23
CA LYS A 140 -1.31 -8.17 19.62
C LYS A 140 -1.57 -9.66 19.89
N ASN A 141 -0.59 -10.31 20.53
CA ASN A 141 -0.61 -11.73 20.91
C ASN A 141 -0.67 -12.71 19.72
N THR A 142 -0.29 -12.28 18.53
CA THR A 142 -0.16 -13.15 17.36
C THR A 142 1.24 -13.05 16.76
N ASP A 143 1.51 -13.89 15.76
CA ASP A 143 2.73 -13.95 14.98
C ASP A 143 2.62 -13.20 13.64
N TYR A 144 1.56 -12.41 13.45
CA TYR A 144 1.33 -11.65 12.23
C TYR A 144 1.30 -10.14 12.48
N ALA A 145 1.62 -9.39 11.43
CA ALA A 145 1.50 -7.94 11.38
C ALA A 145 0.80 -7.54 10.07
N ALA A 146 0.27 -6.33 9.98
CA ALA A 146 -0.41 -5.89 8.77
C ALA A 146 -0.05 -4.45 8.38
N PHE A 147 0.03 -4.21 7.08
CA PHE A 147 0.02 -2.87 6.52
C PHE A 147 -1.43 -2.44 6.32
N PHE A 148 -1.96 -1.56 7.17
CA PHE A 148 -3.35 -1.09 7.04
C PHE A 148 -3.53 -0.07 5.90
N GLY A 149 -2.49 0.70 5.62
CA GLY A 149 -2.42 1.68 4.54
C GLY A 149 -1.11 1.56 3.77
N ALA A 150 -1.10 2.09 2.55
CA ALA A 150 0.09 2.17 1.70
C ALA A 150 0.25 3.61 1.17
N GLN A 151 0.35 4.58 2.10
CA GLN A 151 0.54 5.98 1.76
C GLN A 151 1.95 6.21 1.21
N SER A 152 2.04 7.01 0.15
CA SER A 152 3.32 7.55 -0.31
C SER A 152 3.80 8.67 0.60
N ALA A 153 5.05 9.09 0.44
CA ALA A 153 5.60 10.23 1.14
C ALA A 153 4.94 11.56 0.73
N GLN A 154 4.23 11.61 -0.40
CA GLN A 154 3.59 12.84 -0.86
C GLN A 154 2.60 13.37 0.18
N ARG A 155 2.58 14.69 0.36
CA ARG A 155 1.48 15.38 1.03
C ARG A 155 0.47 15.83 -0.02
N PRO A 156 -0.75 15.27 -0.06
CA PRO A 156 -1.78 15.71 -0.99
C PRO A 156 -2.02 17.22 -0.88
N ARG A 157 -2.02 17.91 -2.02
CA ARG A 157 -2.39 19.33 -2.07
C ARG A 157 -3.88 19.49 -1.79
N LYS A 158 -4.22 20.55 -1.05
CA LYS A 158 -5.62 20.95 -0.84
C LYS A 158 -6.03 21.93 -1.94
N TYR A 159 -7.21 21.69 -2.49
CA TYR A 159 -7.87 22.46 -3.52
C TYR A 159 -9.24 22.92 -3.02
N ASP A 160 -9.85 23.86 -3.73
CA ASP A 160 -11.16 24.40 -3.38
C ASP A 160 -12.31 23.42 -3.68
N SER A 161 -12.11 22.46 -4.60
CA SER A 161 -13.13 21.49 -4.99
C SER A 161 -12.88 20.10 -4.38
N ASP A 162 -13.95 19.46 -3.92
CA ASP A 162 -13.91 18.12 -3.35
C ASP A 162 -13.38 17.08 -4.34
N ALA A 163 -13.73 17.22 -5.62
CA ALA A 163 -13.23 16.34 -6.68
C ALA A 163 -11.71 16.44 -6.85
N ALA A 164 -11.14 17.65 -6.81
CA ALA A 164 -9.69 17.83 -6.91
C ALA A 164 -8.97 17.29 -5.66
N ASN A 165 -9.56 17.46 -4.47
CA ASN A 165 -9.05 16.89 -3.23
C ASN A 165 -9.06 15.35 -3.26
N ALA A 166 -10.13 14.74 -3.76
CA ALA A 166 -10.22 13.29 -3.92
C ALA A 166 -9.14 12.76 -4.87
N ASN A 167 -8.93 13.42 -6.02
CA ASN A 167 -7.88 13.04 -6.97
C ASN A 167 -6.47 13.17 -6.38
N ALA A 168 -6.22 14.22 -5.59
CA ALA A 168 -4.95 14.42 -4.92
C ALA A 168 -4.69 13.35 -3.85
N ALA A 169 -5.72 12.95 -3.10
CA ALA A 169 -5.64 11.88 -2.12
C ALA A 169 -5.36 10.52 -2.78
N LEU A 170 -6.08 10.18 -3.86
CA LEU A 170 -5.86 8.94 -4.61
C LEU A 170 -4.43 8.85 -5.17
N SER A 171 -3.89 9.98 -5.64
CA SER A 171 -2.54 10.04 -6.22
C SER A 171 -1.43 9.84 -5.19
N ALA A 172 -1.71 10.08 -3.90
CA ALA A 172 -0.76 9.85 -2.82
C ALA A 172 -0.78 8.42 -2.28
N GLN A 173 -1.62 7.53 -2.81
CA GLN A 173 -1.77 6.15 -2.37
C GLN A 173 -1.09 5.18 -3.33
N LEU A 174 -0.16 4.38 -2.83
CA LEU A 174 0.71 3.57 -3.68
C LEU A 174 -0.02 2.46 -4.43
N GLN A 175 -1.05 1.85 -3.84
CA GLN A 175 -1.82 0.79 -4.50
C GLN A 175 -2.44 1.28 -5.83
N TYR A 176 -2.85 2.55 -5.90
CA TYR A 176 -3.35 3.16 -7.13
C TYR A 176 -2.22 3.59 -8.06
N MET A 177 -1.11 4.11 -7.50
CA MET A 177 0.06 4.44 -8.30
C MET A 177 0.68 3.22 -8.99
N PHE A 178 0.67 2.03 -8.36
CA PHE A 178 1.11 0.79 -8.99
C PHE A 178 0.22 0.39 -10.17
N ALA A 179 -1.11 0.53 -10.04
CA ALA A 179 -2.03 0.27 -11.15
C ALA A 179 -1.77 1.22 -12.33
N VAL A 180 -1.62 2.52 -12.06
CA VAL A 180 -1.30 3.53 -13.09
C VAL A 180 0.04 3.24 -13.76
N SER A 181 1.09 2.94 -12.98
CA SER A 181 2.42 2.60 -13.50
C SER A 181 2.38 1.35 -14.39
N ARG A 182 1.63 0.32 -13.99
CA ARG A 182 1.49 -0.90 -14.81
C ARG A 182 0.77 -0.63 -16.13
N ILE A 183 -0.29 0.16 -16.11
CA ILE A 183 -0.99 0.59 -17.33
C ILE A 183 -0.02 1.37 -18.24
N ALA A 184 0.77 2.27 -17.68
CA ALA A 184 1.78 3.02 -18.42
C ALA A 184 2.84 2.09 -19.06
N HIS A 185 3.30 1.06 -18.35
CA HIS A 185 4.22 0.04 -18.89
C HIS A 185 3.62 -0.68 -20.10
N TYR A 186 2.37 -1.15 -19.99
CA TYR A 186 1.68 -1.80 -21.11
C TYR A 186 1.48 -0.86 -22.30
N MET A 187 0.97 0.35 -22.06
CA MET A 187 0.77 1.34 -23.13
C MET A 187 2.07 1.65 -23.85
N LYS A 188 3.18 1.83 -23.11
CA LYS A 188 4.49 2.09 -23.70
C LYS A 188 4.95 0.93 -24.58
N ALA A 189 4.80 -0.33 -24.13
CA ALA A 189 5.19 -1.51 -24.88
C ALA A 189 4.32 -1.69 -26.14
N MET A 190 2.99 -1.69 -25.98
CA MET A 190 2.05 -1.87 -27.10
C MET A 190 2.20 -0.79 -28.18
N MET A 191 2.30 0.48 -27.77
CA MET A 191 2.39 1.58 -28.74
C MET A 191 3.74 1.63 -29.44
N ARG A 192 4.82 1.16 -28.79
CA ARG A 192 6.13 1.01 -29.44
C ARG A 192 6.05 0.05 -30.63
N ASP A 193 5.35 -1.07 -30.47
CA ASP A 193 5.23 -2.09 -31.52
C ASP A 193 4.30 -1.63 -32.67
N LYS A 194 3.49 -0.60 -32.44
CA LYS A 194 2.61 0.02 -33.45
C LYS A 194 3.26 1.16 -34.23
N ILE A 195 4.46 1.61 -33.86
CA ILE A 195 5.17 2.67 -34.59
C ILE A 195 5.46 2.19 -36.02
N GLY A 196 5.08 3.02 -37.00
CA GLY A 196 5.23 2.71 -38.43
C GLY A 196 4.00 2.06 -39.08
N SER A 197 2.96 1.72 -38.31
CA SER A 197 1.68 1.28 -38.86
C SER A 197 0.84 2.46 -39.37
N PHE A 198 0.04 2.23 -40.41
CA PHE A 198 -0.96 3.19 -40.88
C PHE A 198 -2.14 3.22 -39.91
N ALA A 199 -2.05 4.07 -38.88
CA ALA A 199 -3.06 4.17 -37.82
C ALA A 199 -3.60 5.59 -37.72
N SER A 200 -4.93 5.74 -37.77
CA SER A 200 -5.63 6.99 -37.49
C SER A 200 -5.82 7.19 -35.97
N PRO A 201 -6.03 8.43 -35.49
CA PRO A 201 -6.32 8.70 -34.08
C PRO A 201 -7.47 7.85 -33.53
N THR A 202 -8.59 7.78 -34.27
CA THR A 202 -9.76 6.97 -33.90
C THR A 202 -9.42 5.48 -33.82
N GLY A 203 -8.59 4.98 -34.73
CA GLY A 203 -8.14 3.59 -34.73
C GLY A 203 -7.28 3.26 -33.49
N ILE A 204 -6.38 4.16 -33.11
CA ILE A 204 -5.54 4.00 -31.91
C ILE A 204 -6.41 4.08 -30.64
N GLN A 205 -7.33 5.03 -30.59
CA GLN A 205 -8.26 5.17 -29.47
C GLN A 205 -9.07 3.89 -29.26
N ALA A 206 -9.71 3.37 -30.31
CA ALA A 206 -10.49 2.13 -30.22
C ALA A 206 -9.63 0.90 -29.88
N TYR A 207 -8.37 0.88 -30.31
CA TYR A 207 -7.44 -0.18 -29.96
C TYR A 207 -7.07 -0.14 -28.47
N LEU A 208 -6.68 1.02 -27.95
CA LEU A 208 -6.31 1.19 -26.55
C LEU A 208 -7.52 1.02 -25.62
N GLN A 209 -8.68 1.53 -25.99
CA GLN A 209 -9.92 1.39 -25.21
C GLN A 209 -10.30 -0.08 -25.05
N ARG A 210 -10.37 -0.85 -26.15
CA ARG A 210 -10.65 -2.30 -26.08
C ARG A 210 -9.63 -3.09 -25.28
N TRP A 211 -8.40 -2.58 -25.18
CA TRP A 211 -7.39 -3.22 -24.34
C TRP A 211 -7.62 -2.91 -22.86
N ILE A 212 -7.87 -1.64 -22.49
CA ILE A 212 -8.05 -1.27 -21.08
C ILE A 212 -9.36 -1.80 -20.50
N ASP A 213 -10.41 -1.93 -21.32
CA ASP A 213 -11.71 -2.49 -20.93
C ASP A 213 -11.60 -3.93 -20.40
N LYS A 214 -10.54 -4.67 -20.75
CA LYS A 214 -10.28 -6.03 -20.22
C LYS A 214 -9.98 -6.05 -18.73
N PHE A 215 -9.63 -4.91 -18.15
CA PHE A 215 -9.28 -4.76 -16.73
C PHE A 215 -10.35 -4.00 -15.95
N VAL A 216 -11.51 -3.76 -16.57
CA VAL A 216 -12.62 -3.01 -15.99
C VAL A 216 -13.69 -3.99 -15.51
N THR A 217 -14.11 -3.85 -14.25
CA THR A 217 -15.29 -4.54 -13.70
C THR A 217 -16.31 -3.53 -13.23
N THR A 218 -17.53 -3.62 -13.77
CA THR A 218 -18.60 -2.67 -13.44
C THR A 218 -19.50 -3.11 -12.27
N ASP A 219 -19.24 -4.28 -11.71
CA ASP A 219 -20.01 -4.82 -10.60
C ASP A 219 -19.43 -4.35 -9.26
N ASP A 220 -20.17 -3.48 -8.56
CA ASP A 220 -19.79 -3.01 -7.22
C ASP A 220 -19.92 -4.09 -6.14
N SER A 221 -20.70 -5.14 -6.41
CA SER A 221 -20.87 -6.29 -5.50
C SER A 221 -19.84 -7.40 -5.72
N ALA A 222 -18.94 -7.23 -6.70
CA ALA A 222 -17.88 -8.19 -6.98
C ALA A 222 -17.00 -8.41 -5.74
N SER A 223 -16.49 -9.65 -5.62
CA SER A 223 -15.62 -10.05 -4.53
C SER A 223 -14.32 -9.25 -4.53
N GLN A 224 -13.62 -9.26 -3.40
CA GLN A 224 -12.34 -8.58 -3.29
C GLN A 224 -11.30 -9.15 -4.28
N GLU A 225 -11.29 -10.47 -4.47
CA GLU A 225 -10.42 -11.15 -5.43
C GLU A 225 -10.69 -10.67 -6.86
N THR A 226 -11.96 -10.64 -7.28
CA THR A 226 -12.33 -10.12 -8.61
C THR A 226 -11.91 -8.66 -8.78
N LYS A 227 -12.14 -7.81 -7.77
CA LYS A 227 -11.71 -6.40 -7.82
C LYS A 227 -10.18 -6.24 -7.81
N ALA A 228 -9.43 -7.23 -7.30
CA ALA A 228 -7.97 -7.24 -7.37
C ALA A 228 -7.46 -7.65 -8.75
N GLU A 229 -8.11 -8.62 -9.41
CA GLU A 229 -7.82 -9.03 -10.80
C GLU A 229 -8.21 -7.96 -11.83
N PHE A 230 -9.32 -7.25 -11.57
CA PHE A 230 -9.86 -6.17 -12.38
C PHE A 230 -9.85 -4.85 -11.59
N PRO A 231 -8.70 -4.17 -11.47
CA PRO A 231 -8.54 -3.05 -10.54
C PRO A 231 -9.31 -1.79 -10.92
N LEU A 232 -9.87 -1.73 -12.13
CA LEU A 232 -10.52 -0.53 -12.65
C LEU A 232 -12.04 -0.66 -12.59
N ARG A 233 -12.70 0.39 -12.08
CA ARG A 233 -14.16 0.53 -12.13
C ARG A 233 -14.62 1.07 -13.48
N GLU A 234 -13.87 2.06 -14.00
CA GLU A 234 -14.14 2.78 -15.24
C GLU A 234 -12.82 3.23 -15.86
N ALA A 235 -12.74 3.26 -17.20
CA ALA A 235 -11.59 3.80 -17.92
C ALA A 235 -12.02 4.44 -19.25
N SER A 236 -11.39 5.57 -19.60
CA SER A 236 -11.60 6.26 -20.87
C SER A 236 -10.27 6.72 -21.45
N ILE A 237 -10.07 6.54 -22.75
CA ILE A 237 -8.87 6.98 -23.46
C ILE A 237 -9.28 7.89 -24.60
N GLU A 238 -8.66 9.06 -24.66
CA GLU A 238 -8.87 10.06 -25.71
C GLU A 238 -7.57 10.23 -26.49
N VAL A 239 -7.63 10.12 -27.82
CA VAL A 239 -6.46 10.28 -28.70
C VAL A 239 -6.69 11.44 -29.66
N SER A 240 -5.77 12.40 -29.67
CA SER A 240 -5.81 13.57 -30.54
C SER A 240 -4.52 13.72 -31.35
N GLU A 241 -4.62 14.34 -32.51
CA GLU A 241 -3.43 14.71 -33.30
C GLU A 241 -2.71 15.90 -32.67
N VAL A 242 -1.38 15.90 -32.75
CA VAL A 242 -0.59 17.05 -32.34
C VAL A 242 -0.51 18.03 -33.52
N PRO A 243 -1.06 19.25 -33.38
CA PRO A 243 -1.02 20.24 -34.45
C PRO A 243 0.41 20.51 -34.93
N GLY A 244 0.60 20.55 -36.25
CA GLY A 244 1.90 20.78 -36.87
C GLY A 244 2.85 19.58 -36.89
N ARG A 245 2.43 18.39 -36.41
CA ARG A 245 3.25 17.17 -36.43
C ARG A 245 2.45 15.96 -36.95
N PRO A 246 2.36 15.76 -38.28
CA PRO A 246 1.67 14.61 -38.86
C PRO A 246 2.21 13.27 -38.33
N GLY A 247 1.31 12.34 -38.00
CA GLY A 247 1.66 11.03 -37.45
C GLY A 247 2.07 11.04 -35.97
N VAL A 248 1.99 12.19 -35.29
CA VAL A 248 2.22 12.30 -33.84
C VAL A 248 0.87 12.52 -33.15
N TYR A 249 0.58 11.63 -32.19
CA TYR A 249 -0.66 11.65 -31.43
C TYR A 249 -0.39 11.87 -29.95
N ARG A 250 -1.34 12.51 -29.26
CA ARG A 250 -1.40 12.65 -27.81
C ARG A 250 -2.55 11.78 -27.30
N ALA A 251 -2.25 10.88 -26.38
CA ALA A 251 -3.25 10.11 -25.65
C ALA A 251 -3.40 10.67 -24.23
N VAL A 252 -4.64 10.83 -23.79
CA VAL A 252 -5.00 11.15 -22.40
C VAL A 252 -5.85 9.99 -21.88
N SER A 253 -5.47 9.42 -20.74
CA SER A 253 -6.16 8.27 -20.16
C SER A 253 -6.73 8.64 -18.80
N PHE A 254 -8.04 8.51 -18.66
CA PHE A 254 -8.78 8.68 -17.43
C PHE A 254 -9.07 7.31 -16.86
N ILE A 255 -8.61 7.06 -15.63
CA ILE A 255 -8.65 5.75 -15.00
C ILE A 255 -9.24 5.93 -13.61
N ARG A 256 -10.32 5.20 -13.32
CA ARG A 256 -10.98 5.20 -12.01
C ARG A 256 -10.83 3.82 -11.38
N PRO A 257 -10.03 3.67 -10.32
CA PRO A 257 -9.87 2.39 -9.63
C PRO A 257 -11.07 2.07 -8.74
N HIS A 258 -11.17 0.82 -8.28
CA HIS A 258 -12.05 0.49 -7.16
C HIS A 258 -11.52 1.12 -5.86
N PHE A 259 -12.41 1.78 -5.11
CA PHE A 259 -12.05 2.37 -3.83
C PHE A 259 -11.95 1.31 -2.74
N GLN A 260 -10.91 1.40 -1.93
CA GLN A 260 -10.73 0.60 -0.72
C GLN A 260 -11.21 1.41 0.49
N LEU A 261 -11.76 0.73 1.49
CA LEU A 261 -12.23 1.38 2.71
C LEU A 261 -11.04 1.99 3.47
N ASP A 262 -11.12 3.28 3.78
CA ASP A 262 -10.04 4.01 4.47
C ASP A 262 -10.44 4.40 5.90
N GLU A 263 -11.64 4.96 6.07
CA GLU A 263 -12.16 5.38 7.38
C GLU A 263 -13.68 5.18 7.47
N LEU A 264 -14.16 4.83 8.67
CA LEU A 264 -15.59 4.77 8.98
C LEU A 264 -15.85 5.46 10.33
N SER A 265 -16.58 6.58 10.30
CA SER A 265 -17.07 7.26 11.50
C SER A 265 -18.47 6.77 11.87
N VAL A 266 -18.62 6.10 13.02
CA VAL A 266 -19.91 5.57 13.49
C VAL A 266 -20.46 6.44 14.62
N SER A 267 -21.70 6.95 14.47
CA SER A 267 -22.43 7.59 15.56
C SER A 267 -23.58 6.70 16.02
N LEU A 268 -23.51 6.19 17.25
CA LEU A 268 -24.58 5.39 17.86
C LEU A 268 -25.52 6.33 18.63
N ARG A 269 -26.82 6.25 18.33
CA ARG A 269 -27.85 7.02 19.04
C ARG A 269 -28.89 6.04 19.58
N LEU A 270 -29.06 6.04 20.90
CA LEU A 270 -30.16 5.34 21.54
C LEU A 270 -31.43 6.17 21.37
N VAL A 271 -32.43 5.61 20.70
CA VAL A 271 -33.71 6.26 20.44
C VAL A 271 -34.85 5.36 20.94
N ALA A 272 -35.88 5.96 21.54
CA ALA A 272 -37.06 5.21 22.01
C ALA A 272 -37.91 4.67 20.86
N GLU A 273 -37.93 5.39 19.74
CA GLU A 273 -38.50 4.96 18.46
C GLU A 273 -37.49 5.26 17.35
N LEU A 274 -37.31 4.32 16.43
CA LEU A 274 -36.45 4.55 15.26
C LEU A 274 -37.03 5.71 14.44
N PRO A 275 -36.22 6.72 14.07
CA PRO A 275 -36.69 7.80 13.22
C PRO A 275 -37.18 7.21 11.90
N SER A 276 -38.45 7.47 11.57
CA SER A 276 -38.99 7.13 10.26
C SER A 276 -38.19 7.90 9.20
N GLY A 277 -37.53 7.17 8.31
CA GLY A 277 -36.67 7.75 7.28
C GLY A 277 -37.45 8.80 6.47
N LYS A 278 -36.92 10.02 6.40
CA LYS A 278 -37.38 10.97 5.40
C LYS A 278 -36.83 10.50 4.05
N ASN A 279 -37.74 10.08 3.16
CA ASN A 279 -37.47 9.94 1.73
C ASN A 279 -36.92 11.24 1.14
#